data_AF-A0AAJ5RNJ7-F1
#
_entry.id   AF-A0AAJ5RNJ7-F1
#
_cell.length_a   1.000
_cell.length_b   1.000
_cell.length_c   1.000
_cell.angle_alpha   90.00
_cell.angle_beta   90.00
_cell.angle_gamma   90.00
#
_symmetry.space_group_name_H-M   'P 1'
#
loop_
_entity.id
_entity.type
_entity.pdbx_description
1 polymer ?
#
loop_
_entity_poly.entity_id
_entity_poly.type
_entity_poly.pdbx_seq_one_letter_code
_entity_poly.pdbx_strand_id
1 'polypeptide(L)'
;MKRILKYLPILLIVSFLSFSHFAKAEDTNLGTLTEIENNDKEKYDHITISVEENRDTKKEYSYSFKYNYDEIYELLKLTEKEYDTYWKDGLSISDMAKEQGIDRDVLMEYFVTFHHDVLRKWLVRDNVPEHLYFTQVYRLKDVIIEFIERNPNK
;
A
#
# COMPACT_ATOMS: atom_id res chain seq x y z
N MET A 1 32.61 20.69 -45.67
CA MET A 1 33.30 19.89 -44.63
C MET A 1 33.52 20.77 -43.41
N LYS A 2 33.08 20.33 -42.22
CA LYS A 2 33.63 20.53 -40.84
C LYS A 2 34.14 21.94 -40.47
N ARG A 3 33.87 22.55 -39.31
CA ARG A 3 33.25 22.24 -38.02
C ARG A 3 33.17 23.61 -37.31
N ILE A 4 32.07 23.96 -36.63
CA ILE A 4 32.07 25.08 -35.67
C ILE A 4 31.99 24.46 -34.28
N LEU A 5 33.06 24.69 -33.54
CA LEU A 5 33.32 24.26 -32.17
C LEU A 5 32.41 25.07 -31.23
N LYS A 6 31.49 24.40 -30.52
CA LYS A 6 30.76 24.99 -29.40
C LYS A 6 31.42 24.50 -28.11
N TYR A 7 32.05 25.41 -27.38
CA TYR A 7 32.54 25.19 -26.02
C TYR A 7 31.50 25.62 -24.98
N LEU A 8 31.49 24.84 -23.90
CA LEU A 8 30.69 24.83 -22.68
C LEU A 8 30.63 26.17 -21.89
N PRO A 9 29.64 26.30 -20.99
CA PRO A 9 30.00 26.48 -19.57
C PRO A 9 29.19 25.56 -18.61
N ILE A 10 29.85 24.85 -17.68
CA ILE A 10 30.04 25.17 -16.23
C ILE A 10 28.74 24.99 -15.42
N LEU A 11 28.55 23.84 -14.76
CA LEU A 11 28.83 23.56 -13.33
C LEU A 11 27.99 24.44 -12.37
N LEU A 12 26.96 23.86 -11.76
CA LEU A 12 26.36 24.39 -10.53
C LEU A 12 26.43 23.35 -9.42
N ILE A 13 26.93 23.84 -8.29
CA ILE A 13 27.44 23.13 -7.13
C ILE A 13 26.30 22.85 -6.14
N VAL A 14 26.41 21.69 -5.49
CA VAL A 14 25.59 21.21 -4.37
C VAL A 14 25.74 22.13 -3.15
N SER A 15 24.65 22.40 -2.42
CA SER A 15 24.74 22.93 -1.06
C SER A 15 23.62 22.36 -0.19
N PHE A 16 24.02 21.37 0.60
CA PHE A 16 23.40 20.91 1.84
C PHE A 16 23.37 22.05 2.87
N LEU A 17 22.28 22.24 3.60
CA LEU A 17 22.30 22.84 4.93
C LEU A 17 21.19 22.27 5.80
N SER A 18 21.60 21.85 6.99
CA SER A 18 20.91 21.04 7.97
C SER A 18 20.21 21.87 9.06
N PHE A 19 19.23 21.21 9.70
CA PHE A 19 18.93 21.21 11.14
C PHE A 19 18.18 22.38 11.83
N SER A 20 16.94 22.04 12.20
CA SER A 20 16.28 22.16 13.53
C SER A 20 15.90 23.53 14.13
N HIS A 21 14.60 23.71 14.42
CA HIS A 21 14.14 24.05 15.78
C HIS A 21 12.66 23.73 16.04
N PHE A 22 12.38 23.50 17.32
CA PHE A 22 11.18 22.99 17.98
C PHE A 22 10.30 24.16 18.44
N ALA A 23 8.96 24.08 18.34
CA ALA A 23 8.03 24.90 19.13
C ALA A 23 6.63 24.26 19.19
N LYS A 24 5.94 24.45 20.32
CA LYS A 24 4.82 23.68 20.87
C LYS A 24 3.57 24.55 21.03
N ALA A 25 2.41 23.95 20.73
CA ALA A 25 1.02 24.14 21.21
C ALA A 25 0.39 25.55 21.27
N GLU A 26 -0.82 25.69 20.69
CA GLU A 26 -1.96 26.33 21.37
C GLU A 26 -3.31 25.84 20.80
N ASP A 27 -4.27 25.73 21.70
CA ASP A 27 -5.59 25.10 21.58
C ASP A 27 -6.63 26.21 21.40
N THR A 28 -7.41 26.22 20.31
CA THR A 28 -8.67 26.99 20.22
C THR A 28 -9.68 26.26 19.33
N ASN A 29 -10.75 25.78 19.97
CA ASN A 29 -11.97 25.30 19.34
C ASN A 29 -12.88 26.51 19.04
N LEU A 30 -13.30 26.70 17.78
CA LEU A 30 -14.69 27.00 17.40
C LEU A 30 -14.84 26.87 15.87
N GLY A 31 -15.92 26.24 15.45
CA GLY A 31 -16.09 25.65 14.12
C GLY A 31 -16.07 26.61 12.93
N THR A 32 -15.62 26.06 11.81
CA THR A 32 -16.16 26.30 10.48
C THR A 32 -16.01 25.00 9.68
N LEU A 33 -17.13 24.47 9.17
CA LEU A 33 -17.13 23.37 8.22
C LEU A 33 -16.59 23.90 6.90
N THR A 34 -15.30 23.73 6.66
CA THR A 34 -14.70 23.96 5.35
C THR A 34 -14.75 22.65 4.57
N GLU A 35 -15.69 22.61 3.63
CA GLU A 35 -15.63 21.94 2.32
C GLU A 35 -14.61 20.80 2.22
N ILE A 36 -15.09 19.56 2.37
CA ILE A 36 -14.32 18.37 2.02
C ILE A 36 -14.19 18.38 0.49
N GLU A 37 -13.09 18.93 0.00
CA GLU A 37 -12.58 18.57 -1.31
C GLU A 37 -12.15 17.10 -1.21
N ASN A 38 -13.04 16.19 -1.65
CA ASN A 38 -12.81 14.75 -1.70
C ASN A 38 -11.63 14.48 -2.64
N ASN A 39 -10.42 14.50 -2.09
CA ASN A 39 -9.26 13.94 -2.74
C ASN A 39 -9.33 12.42 -2.52
N ASP A 40 -10.00 11.72 -3.44
CA ASP A 40 -10.30 10.27 -3.45
C ASP A 40 -9.05 9.35 -3.44
N LYS A 41 -7.87 9.79 -2.99
CA LYS A 41 -6.59 9.06 -3.03
C LYS A 41 -5.94 8.76 -1.67
N GLU A 42 -6.57 9.12 -0.54
CA GLU A 42 -6.31 8.40 0.73
C GLU A 42 -6.88 6.96 0.73
N LYS A 43 -7.65 6.64 -0.32
CA LYS A 43 -8.42 5.44 -0.68
C LYS A 43 -7.67 4.11 -0.80
N TYR A 44 -6.42 4.02 -0.35
CA TYR A 44 -5.67 2.78 -0.45
C TYR A 44 -5.91 1.92 0.79
N ASP A 45 -6.19 0.63 0.58
CA ASP A 45 -6.51 -0.37 1.61
C ASP A 45 -5.41 -0.47 2.68
N HIS A 46 -5.55 0.34 3.73
CA HIS A 46 -4.80 0.17 4.95
C HIS A 46 -5.54 -0.86 5.81
N ILE A 47 -5.06 -2.10 5.77
CA ILE A 47 -5.68 -3.20 6.51
C ILE A 47 -4.89 -3.37 7.81
N THR A 48 -5.58 -3.23 8.94
CA THR A 48 -5.05 -3.53 10.27
C THR A 48 -5.79 -4.74 10.83
N ILE A 49 -5.03 -5.73 11.29
CA ILE A 49 -5.57 -6.91 11.95
C ILE A 49 -4.98 -6.99 13.35
N SER A 50 -5.87 -6.92 14.36
CA SER A 50 -5.54 -7.08 15.78
C SER A 50 -5.83 -8.50 16.25
N VAL A 51 -4.94 -9.04 17.10
CA VAL A 51 -5.06 -10.36 17.72
C VAL A 51 -4.63 -10.26 19.18
N GLU A 52 -5.46 -10.80 20.07
CA GLU A 52 -5.18 -10.87 21.51
C GLU A 52 -4.62 -12.25 21.89
N GLU A 53 -3.57 -12.29 22.71
CA GLU A 53 -2.92 -13.53 23.15
C GLU A 53 -3.66 -14.22 24.32
N ASN A 54 -4.08 -13.47 25.34
CA ASN A 54 -4.89 -13.96 26.47
C ASN A 54 -5.47 -12.80 27.32
N ARG A 55 -6.59 -13.04 28.03
CA ARG A 55 -7.24 -12.06 28.93
C ARG A 55 -6.39 -11.66 30.13
N ASP A 56 -5.46 -12.53 30.55
CA ASP A 56 -4.62 -12.30 31.72
C ASP A 56 -3.38 -11.44 31.44
N THR A 57 -2.83 -11.51 30.21
CA THR A 57 -1.63 -10.75 29.82
C THR A 57 -1.97 -9.44 29.11
N LYS A 58 -3.20 -9.28 28.58
CA LYS A 58 -3.69 -8.08 27.86
C LYS A 58 -2.79 -7.61 26.71
N LYS A 59 -1.88 -8.45 26.23
CA LYS A 59 -0.97 -8.08 25.15
C LYS A 59 -1.69 -8.28 23.83
N GLU A 60 -1.96 -7.15 23.17
CA GLU A 60 -2.53 -7.09 21.83
C GLU A 60 -1.37 -7.04 20.82
N TYR A 61 -1.50 -7.82 19.75
CA TYR A 61 -0.61 -7.76 18.60
C TYR A 61 -1.43 -7.30 17.41
N SER A 62 -0.98 -6.23 16.76
CA SER A 62 -1.57 -5.80 15.50
C SER A 62 -0.52 -5.81 14.40
N TYR A 63 -0.94 -6.20 13.20
CA TYR A 63 -0.17 -5.92 12.01
C TYR A 63 -1.02 -5.12 11.04
N SER A 64 -0.35 -4.16 10.39
CA SER A 64 -0.96 -3.30 9.40
C SER A 64 -0.13 -3.38 8.13
N PHE A 65 -0.81 -3.39 6.99
CA PHE A 65 -0.18 -3.29 5.69
C PHE A 65 -1.02 -2.43 4.76
N LYS A 66 -0.33 -1.93 3.74
CA LYS A 66 -0.92 -1.13 2.67
C LYS A 66 -0.41 -1.70 1.36
N TYR A 67 -1.32 -1.98 0.43
CA TYR A 67 -0.92 -2.38 -0.91
C TYR A 67 -0.32 -1.19 -1.65
N ASN A 68 0.77 -1.45 -2.37
CA ASN A 68 1.33 -0.50 -3.32
C ASN A 68 0.59 -0.63 -4.65
N TYR A 69 -0.24 0.36 -4.98
CA TYR A 69 -1.03 0.29 -6.20
C TYR A 69 -0.20 0.50 -7.46
N ASP A 70 0.94 1.20 -7.39
CA ASP A 70 1.85 1.31 -8.53
C ASP A 70 2.35 -0.07 -8.95
N GLU A 71 2.72 -0.93 -7.99
CA GLU A 71 3.12 -2.32 -8.26
C GLU A 71 1.95 -3.18 -8.76
N ILE A 72 0.72 -2.91 -8.31
CA ILE A 72 -0.48 -3.60 -8.82
C ILE A 72 -0.75 -3.21 -10.28
N TYR A 73 -0.61 -1.93 -10.62
CA TYR A 73 -0.75 -1.45 -12.00
C TYR A 73 0.29 -2.10 -12.91
N GLU A 74 1.55 -2.16 -12.45
CA GLU A 74 2.63 -2.85 -13.15
C GLU A 74 2.36 -4.35 -13.33
N LEU A 75 1.91 -5.04 -12.28
CA LEU A 75 1.53 -6.45 -12.32
C LEU A 75 0.46 -6.71 -13.37
N LEU A 76 -0.59 -5.89 -13.36
CA LEU A 76 -1.72 -5.96 -14.30
C LEU A 76 -1.37 -5.45 -15.69
N LYS A 77 -0.21 -4.80 -15.88
CA LYS A 77 0.17 -4.12 -17.13
C LYS A 77 -0.83 -3.04 -17.54
N LEU A 78 -1.39 -2.35 -16.55
CA LEU A 78 -2.33 -1.25 -16.73
C LEU A 78 -1.69 0.06 -16.29
N THR A 79 -2.15 1.15 -16.86
CA THR A 79 -1.98 2.47 -16.25
C THR A 79 -2.98 2.68 -15.12
N GLU A 80 -2.69 3.61 -14.19
CA GLU A 80 -3.64 4.04 -13.14
C GLU A 80 -5.01 4.40 -13.75
N LYS A 81 -5.01 5.09 -14.90
CA LYS A 81 -6.23 5.52 -15.58
C LYS A 81 -7.06 4.34 -16.10
N GLU A 82 -6.43 3.34 -16.70
CA GLU A 82 -7.11 2.14 -17.20
C GLU A 82 -7.67 1.31 -16.04
N TYR A 83 -6.88 1.15 -14.98
CA TYR A 83 -7.33 0.50 -13.75
C TYR A 83 -8.59 1.21 -13.19
N ASP A 84 -8.55 2.54 -13.06
CA ASP A 84 -9.67 3.32 -12.52
C ASP A 84 -10.92 3.21 -13.40
N THR A 85 -10.77 3.17 -14.72
CA THR A 85 -11.89 2.94 -15.63
C THR A 85 -12.50 1.56 -15.41
N TYR A 86 -11.70 0.49 -15.42
CA TYR A 86 -12.19 -0.86 -15.18
C TYR A 86 -12.81 -1.03 -13.80
N TRP A 87 -12.20 -0.41 -12.78
CA TRP A 87 -12.74 -0.42 -11.44
C TRP A 87 -14.14 0.22 -11.41
N LYS A 88 -14.32 1.40 -12.00
CA LYS A 88 -15.64 2.07 -12.08
C LYS A 88 -16.67 1.24 -12.85
N ASP A 89 -16.23 0.52 -13.87
CA ASP A 89 -17.08 -0.41 -14.64
C ASP A 89 -17.44 -1.67 -13.84
N GLY A 90 -16.88 -1.84 -12.64
CA GLY A 90 -17.18 -2.95 -11.74
C GLY A 90 -16.39 -4.19 -12.06
N LEU A 91 -15.18 -4.07 -12.60
CA LEU A 91 -14.26 -5.20 -12.68
C LEU A 91 -13.50 -5.33 -11.36
N SER A 92 -13.35 -6.57 -10.90
CA SER A 92 -12.42 -6.89 -9.82
C SER A 92 -10.98 -6.93 -10.34
N ILE A 93 -9.99 -6.95 -9.43
CA ILE A 93 -8.58 -7.14 -9.80
C ILE A 93 -8.39 -8.49 -10.51
N SER A 94 -9.10 -9.52 -10.06
CA SER A 94 -9.14 -10.86 -10.68
C SER A 94 -9.66 -10.79 -12.13
N ASP A 95 -10.75 -10.04 -12.36
CA ASP A 95 -11.28 -9.83 -13.71
C ASP A 95 -10.28 -9.05 -14.59
N MET A 96 -9.69 -7.98 -14.07
CA MET A 96 -8.67 -7.20 -14.80
C MET A 96 -7.46 -8.06 -15.17
N ALA A 97 -6.96 -8.89 -14.25
CA ALA A 97 -5.85 -9.79 -14.51
C ALA A 97 -6.18 -10.77 -15.65
N LYS A 98 -7.39 -11.34 -15.63
CA LYS A 98 -7.88 -12.26 -16.66
C LYS A 98 -7.95 -11.59 -18.03
N GLU A 99 -8.46 -10.36 -18.13
CA GLU A 99 -8.49 -9.59 -19.39
C GLU A 99 -7.08 -9.33 -19.95
N GLN A 100 -6.08 -9.23 -19.06
CA GLN A 100 -4.67 -9.03 -19.43
C GLN A 100 -3.92 -10.34 -19.67
N GLY A 101 -4.62 -11.48 -19.66
CA GLY A 101 -4.05 -12.81 -19.86
C GLY A 101 -3.11 -13.26 -18.73
N ILE A 102 -3.27 -12.69 -17.53
CA ILE A 102 -2.52 -13.07 -16.34
C ILE A 102 -3.25 -14.22 -15.66
N ASP A 103 -2.53 -15.32 -15.43
CA ASP A 103 -3.08 -16.48 -14.76
C ASP A 103 -3.43 -16.16 -13.30
N ARG A 104 -4.53 -16.72 -12.81
CA ARG A 104 -5.01 -16.48 -11.44
C ARG A 104 -3.99 -16.94 -10.40
N ASP A 105 -3.26 -18.01 -10.67
CA ASP A 105 -2.23 -18.52 -9.75
C ASP A 105 -1.05 -17.55 -9.67
N VAL A 106 -0.68 -16.90 -10.77
CA VAL A 106 0.36 -15.85 -10.79
C VAL A 106 -0.09 -14.63 -9.98
N LEU A 107 -1.35 -14.20 -10.15
CA LEU A 107 -1.93 -13.12 -9.35
C LEU A 107 -1.93 -13.48 -7.86
N MET A 108 -2.36 -14.69 -7.50
CA MET A 108 -2.37 -15.17 -6.12
C MET A 108 -0.96 -15.25 -5.53
N GLU A 109 0.02 -15.76 -6.27
CA GLU A 109 1.40 -15.90 -5.83
C GLU A 109 2.02 -14.55 -5.46
N TYR A 110 1.74 -13.50 -6.25
CA TYR A 110 2.17 -12.14 -5.93
C TYR A 110 1.68 -11.68 -4.55
N PHE A 111 0.37 -11.79 -4.31
CA PHE A 111 -0.21 -11.35 -3.03
C PHE A 111 0.21 -12.24 -1.85
N VAL A 112 0.33 -13.57 -2.05
CA VAL A 112 0.84 -14.48 -1.02
C VAL A 112 2.26 -14.08 -0.61
N THR A 113 3.11 -13.80 -1.59
CA THR A 113 4.50 -13.38 -1.36
C THR A 113 4.57 -12.07 -0.58
N PHE A 114 3.82 -11.05 -1.02
CA PHE A 114 3.72 -9.76 -0.34
C PHE A 114 3.34 -9.93 1.15
N HIS A 115 2.28 -10.68 1.42
CA HIS A 115 1.79 -10.88 2.79
C HIS A 115 2.72 -11.70 3.65
N HIS A 116 3.37 -12.72 3.08
CA HIS A 116 4.34 -13.51 3.80
C HIS A 116 5.51 -12.63 4.28
N ASP A 117 5.95 -11.67 3.46
CA ASP A 117 6.99 -10.71 3.85
C ASP A 117 6.52 -9.73 4.93
N VAL A 118 5.27 -9.27 4.87
CA VAL A 118 4.65 -8.46 5.94
C VAL A 118 4.60 -9.24 7.25
N LEU A 119 4.09 -10.48 7.23
CA LEU A 119 3.96 -11.32 8.42
C LEU A 119 5.32 -11.70 9.02
N ARG A 120 6.34 -11.95 8.19
CA ARG A 120 7.70 -12.21 8.67
C ARG A 120 8.29 -10.99 9.37
N LYS A 121 8.09 -9.78 8.82
CA LYS A 121 8.54 -8.53 9.47
C LYS A 121 7.81 -8.32 10.80
N TRP A 122 6.51 -8.60 10.84
CA TRP A 122 5.70 -8.52 12.06
C TRP A 122 6.18 -9.49 13.15
N LEU A 123 6.39 -10.77 12.80
CA LEU A 123 6.89 -11.81 13.70
C LEU A 123 8.16 -11.37 14.44
N VAL A 124 9.13 -10.81 13.68
CA VAL A 124 10.42 -10.35 14.22
C VAL A 124 10.28 -9.05 15.02
N ARG A 125 9.53 -8.07 14.51
CA ARG A 125 9.41 -6.73 15.11
C ARG A 125 8.77 -6.76 16.49
N ASP A 126 7.69 -7.53 16.64
CA ASP A 126 6.85 -7.49 17.86
C ASP A 126 7.05 -8.72 18.75
N ASN A 127 8.00 -9.61 18.37
CA ASN A 127 8.26 -10.90 19.00
C ASN A 127 6.96 -11.69 19.20
N VAL A 128 6.23 -11.86 18.10
CA VAL A 128 4.87 -12.43 18.08
C VAL A 128 4.94 -13.92 18.44
N PRO A 129 4.05 -14.43 19.30
CA PRO A 129 3.92 -15.86 19.53
C PRO A 129 3.65 -16.63 18.24
N GLU A 130 4.38 -17.73 18.04
CA GLU A 130 4.36 -18.50 16.80
C GLU A 130 2.95 -18.98 16.39
N HIS A 131 2.10 -19.33 17.36
CA HIS A 131 0.71 -19.73 17.09
C HIS A 131 -0.15 -18.59 16.50
N LEU A 132 0.09 -17.33 16.89
CA LEU A 132 -0.60 -16.18 16.30
C LEU A 132 -0.13 -15.95 14.86
N TYR A 133 1.18 -16.08 14.61
CA TYR A 133 1.73 -16.04 13.26
C TYR A 133 1.07 -17.09 12.34
N PHE A 134 1.02 -18.36 12.75
CA PHE A 134 0.40 -19.42 11.94
C PHE A 134 -1.10 -19.22 11.72
N THR A 135 -1.81 -18.67 12.71
CA THR A 135 -3.22 -18.30 12.57
C THR A 135 -3.41 -17.29 11.43
N GLN A 136 -2.53 -16.29 11.34
CA GLN A 136 -2.61 -15.29 10.29
C GLN A 136 -2.20 -15.83 8.92
N VAL A 137 -1.20 -16.71 8.86
CA VAL A 137 -0.83 -17.42 7.62
C VAL A 137 -2.01 -18.26 7.10
N TYR A 138 -2.76 -18.93 7.99
CA TYR A 138 -3.93 -19.72 7.58
C TYR A 138 -5.06 -18.85 7.00
N ARG A 139 -5.28 -17.66 7.57
CA ARG A 139 -6.30 -16.70 7.12
C ARG A 139 -5.92 -15.94 5.86
N LEU A 140 -4.66 -16.01 5.45
CA LEU A 140 -4.13 -15.19 4.37
C LEU A 140 -4.88 -15.40 3.05
N LYS A 141 -5.21 -16.65 2.74
CA LYS A 141 -5.94 -16.99 1.52
C LYS A 141 -7.25 -16.22 1.41
N ASP A 142 -8.03 -16.17 2.48
CA ASP A 142 -9.35 -15.51 2.48
C ASP A 142 -9.19 -14.00 2.33
N VAL A 143 -8.22 -13.40 3.02
CA VAL A 143 -7.90 -11.96 2.92
C VAL A 143 -7.48 -11.58 1.49
N ILE A 144 -6.65 -12.40 0.84
CA ILE A 144 -6.24 -12.16 -0.55
C ILE A 144 -7.44 -12.30 -1.48
N ILE A 145 -8.23 -13.37 -1.35
CA ILE A 145 -9.40 -13.61 -2.19
C ILE A 145 -10.39 -12.44 -2.06
N GLU A 146 -10.70 -12.01 -0.84
CA GLU A 146 -11.58 -10.87 -0.61
C GLU A 146 -11.07 -9.60 -1.28
N PHE A 147 -9.76 -9.35 -1.24
CA PHE A 147 -9.15 -8.20 -1.88
C PHE A 147 -9.23 -8.27 -3.41
N ILE A 148 -8.80 -9.38 -4.03
CA ILE A 148 -8.70 -9.48 -5.48
C ILE A 148 -10.06 -9.64 -6.18
N GLU A 149 -11.05 -10.20 -5.48
CA GLU A 149 -12.42 -10.38 -5.98
C GLU A 149 -13.32 -9.17 -5.63
N ARG A 150 -12.81 -8.18 -4.87
CA ARG A 150 -13.56 -6.97 -4.53
C ARG A 150 -14.02 -6.25 -5.80
N ASN A 151 -15.26 -5.81 -5.78
CA ASN A 151 -15.91 -5.12 -6.88
C ASN A 151 -16.70 -3.93 -6.31
N PRO A 152 -16.53 -2.71 -6.81
CA PRO A 152 -17.19 -1.53 -6.25
C PRO A 152 -18.71 -1.49 -6.50
N ASN A 153 -19.22 -2.36 -7.38
CA ASN A 153 -20.63 -2.40 -7.78
C ASN A 153 -21.39 -3.61 -7.20
N LYS A 154 -20.80 -4.38 -6.27
CA LYS A 154 -21.42 -5.55 -5.64
C LYS A 154 -21.52 -5.42 -4.12
#